data_AF-A0A0H4PJQ9-F1
#
_entry.id   AF-A0A0H4PJQ9-F1
#
_cell.length_a   1.000
_cell.length_b   1.000
_cell.length_c   1.000
_cell.angle_alpha   90.00
_cell.angle_beta   90.00
_cell.angle_gamma   90.00
#
_symmetry.space_group_name_H-M   'P 1'
#
loop_
_entity.id
_entity.type
_entity.pdbx_description
1 polymer ?
#
loop_
_entity_poly.entity_id
_entity_poly.type
_entity_poly.pdbx_seq_one_letter_code
_entity_poly.pdbx_strand_id
1 'polypeptide(L)'
;AASRPLISVYTEKGEASGTNVTLPAVFRAPVRPDIVNFVHFQMLMNTRHPYAVSEKAGHQTSAESWGTGRAVARIPRVRGGGTHRSGQGAFGNMCRGGRMFAPTKTWRRWHRRININQRRYAMCSAIAATAIPAVVMSKGHRIEEIPEVPLVVSDKVEEIKKTKEAVGLLKRVKAWTDIQKVYSSKRFRAGKGKMRNRRRVQRRGPLVIYNQDNGISRAFRNIPGVTLINVARLNLL
;
A
#
# COMPACT_ATOMS: atom_id res chain seq x y z
N ALA A 1 23.19 17.29 7.46
CA ALA A 1 24.36 17.80 6.73
C ALA A 1 25.09 16.70 5.92
N ALA A 2 24.39 15.68 5.39
CA ALA A 2 25.02 14.47 4.83
C ALA A 2 24.71 14.25 3.34
N SER A 3 24.36 15.29 2.60
CA SER A 3 24.00 15.19 1.18
C SER A 3 24.90 16.11 0.35
N ARG A 4 25.44 15.58 -0.75
CA ARG A 4 26.28 16.36 -1.68
C ARG A 4 25.53 17.59 -2.20
N PRO A 5 26.18 18.77 -2.27
CA PRO A 5 25.52 19.99 -2.72
C PRO A 5 25.24 19.99 -4.23
N LEU A 6 26.08 19.31 -5.02
CA LEU A 6 25.88 19.05 -6.45
C LEU A 6 25.73 17.54 -6.67
N ILE A 7 24.77 17.17 -7.51
CA ILE A 7 24.50 15.80 -7.96
C ILE A 7 24.86 15.71 -9.43
N SER A 8 25.54 14.63 -9.82
CA SER A 8 25.85 14.36 -11.22
C SER A 8 24.63 13.77 -11.94
N VAL A 9 24.38 14.20 -13.17
CA VAL A 9 23.39 13.57 -14.04
C VAL A 9 24.06 12.40 -14.78
N TYR A 10 23.37 11.26 -14.85
CA TYR A 10 23.84 10.07 -15.55
C TYR A 10 23.11 9.89 -16.87
N THR A 11 23.85 9.50 -17.90
CA THR A 11 23.30 9.17 -19.23
C THR A 11 22.60 7.80 -19.21
N GLU A 12 21.88 7.48 -20.29
CA GLU A 12 21.28 6.15 -20.52
C GLU A 12 22.31 5.01 -20.54
N LYS A 13 23.60 5.34 -20.68
CA LYS A 13 24.72 4.38 -20.63
C LYS A 13 25.19 4.08 -19.20
N GLY A 14 24.74 4.85 -18.21
CA GLY A 14 25.19 4.73 -16.81
C GLY A 14 26.48 5.51 -16.50
N GLU A 15 26.93 6.35 -17.43
CA GLU A 15 28.09 7.22 -17.29
C GLU A 15 27.65 8.64 -16.91
N ALA A 16 28.50 9.39 -16.19
CA ALA A 16 28.21 10.79 -15.88
C ALA A 16 28.16 11.62 -17.18
N SER A 17 27.10 12.42 -17.36
CA SER A 17 26.92 13.28 -18.54
C SER A 17 27.83 14.52 -18.53
N GLY A 18 28.49 14.79 -17.41
CA GLY A 18 29.21 16.05 -17.15
C GLY A 18 28.29 17.21 -16.73
N THR A 19 26.97 17.03 -16.77
CA THR A 19 26.02 18.01 -16.24
C THR A 19 25.75 17.75 -14.76
N ASN A 20 25.76 18.81 -13.97
CA ASN A 20 25.52 18.74 -12.53
C ASN A 20 24.29 19.59 -12.17
N VAL A 21 23.51 19.11 -11.20
CA VAL A 21 22.33 19.81 -10.67
C VAL A 21 22.55 20.06 -9.19
N THR A 22 22.23 21.28 -8.74
CA THR A 22 22.26 21.61 -7.32
C THR A 22 21.18 20.84 -6.57
N LEU A 23 21.54 20.17 -5.47
CA LEU A 23 20.58 19.42 -4.66
C LEU A 23 19.45 20.33 -4.17
N PRO A 24 18.18 20.05 -4.54
CA PRO A 24 17.06 20.87 -4.13
C PRO A 24 16.87 20.93 -2.61
N ALA A 25 16.38 22.07 -2.10
CA ALA A 25 16.18 22.29 -0.67
C ALA A 25 15.25 21.26 0.00
N VAL A 26 14.33 20.63 -0.74
CA VAL A 26 13.43 19.59 -0.22
C VAL A 26 14.19 18.39 0.35
N PHE A 27 15.38 18.08 -0.16
CA PHE A 27 16.22 17.00 0.37
C PHE A 27 16.90 17.35 1.70
N ARG A 28 16.91 18.64 2.07
CA ARG A 28 17.41 19.14 3.36
C ARG A 28 16.30 19.35 4.39
N ALA A 29 15.05 19.02 4.04
CA ALA A 29 13.93 19.12 4.96
C ALA A 29 14.13 18.20 6.18
N PRO A 30 13.61 18.58 7.36
CA PRO A 30 13.69 17.75 8.57
C PRO A 30 12.97 16.41 8.37
N VAL A 31 13.65 15.32 8.72
CA VAL A 31 13.09 13.97 8.67
C VAL A 31 12.30 13.68 9.95
N ARG A 32 10.98 13.56 9.82
CA ARG A 32 10.04 13.30 10.92
C ARG A 32 9.21 12.04 10.65
N PRO A 33 9.70 10.86 11.09
CA PRO A 33 9.04 9.58 10.81
C PRO A 33 7.67 9.47 11.50
N ASP A 34 7.46 10.18 12.60
CA ASP A 34 6.20 10.25 13.33
C ASP A 34 5.08 10.89 12.49
N ILE A 35 5.35 12.04 11.85
CA ILE A 35 4.39 12.68 10.94
C ILE A 35 4.17 11.82 9.70
N VAL A 36 5.23 11.26 9.12
CA VAL A 36 5.12 10.37 7.95
C VAL A 36 4.22 9.18 8.27
N ASN A 37 4.41 8.52 9.41
CA ASN A 37 3.57 7.40 9.85
C ASN A 37 2.13 7.84 10.08
N PHE A 38 1.91 8.94 10.79
CA PHE A 38 0.56 9.46 11.03
C PHE A 38 -0.17 9.71 9.71
N VAL A 39 0.42 10.47 8.79
CA VAL A 39 -0.19 10.79 7.49
C VAL A 39 -0.38 9.52 6.65
N HIS A 40 0.60 8.62 6.62
CA HIS A 40 0.51 7.35 5.89
C HIS A 40 -0.71 6.54 6.34
N PHE A 41 -0.91 6.33 7.64
CA PHE A 41 -2.04 5.55 8.14
C PHE A 41 -3.38 6.21 7.84
N GLN A 42 -3.49 7.53 8.01
CA GLN A 42 -4.73 8.25 7.68
C GLN A 42 -5.04 8.18 6.17
N MET A 43 -4.02 8.30 5.31
CA MET A 43 -4.17 8.14 3.86
C MET A 43 -4.56 6.72 3.48
N LEU A 44 -3.94 5.71 4.09
CA LEU A 44 -4.23 4.30 3.84
C LEU A 44 -5.66 3.94 4.25
N MET A 45 -6.22 4.55 5.29
CA MET A 45 -7.62 4.35 5.65
C MET A 45 -8.59 4.82 4.56
N ASN A 46 -8.20 5.79 3.74
CA ASN A 46 -9.04 6.37 2.69
C ASN A 46 -9.15 5.49 1.43
N THR A 47 -8.26 4.50 1.24
CA THR A 47 -8.31 3.57 0.10
C THR A 47 -9.17 2.34 0.34
N ARG A 48 -9.77 2.23 1.54
CA ARG A 48 -10.57 1.06 1.94
C ARG A 48 -11.99 1.13 1.40
N HIS A 49 -12.55 -0.03 1.06
CA HIS A 49 -13.97 -0.17 0.77
C HIS A 49 -14.75 -0.55 2.04
N PRO A 50 -15.96 0.03 2.25
CA PRO A 50 -16.84 -0.38 3.33
C PRO A 50 -17.22 -1.86 3.25
N TYR A 51 -17.44 -2.48 4.40
CA TYR A 51 -18.04 -3.81 4.52
C TYR A 51 -19.05 -3.82 5.66
N ALA A 52 -20.17 -4.50 5.46
CA ALA A 52 -21.25 -4.63 6.43
C ALA A 52 -21.91 -6.00 6.28
N VAL A 53 -22.50 -6.50 7.37
CA VAL A 53 -23.41 -7.65 7.30
C VAL A 53 -24.81 -7.17 6.91
N SER A 54 -25.63 -8.04 6.32
CA SER A 54 -27.02 -7.71 6.02
C SER A 54 -27.78 -7.40 7.31
N GLU A 55 -28.57 -6.33 7.30
CA GLU A 55 -29.39 -5.93 8.46
C GLU A 55 -30.43 -6.98 8.84
N LYS A 56 -30.92 -7.74 7.86
CA LYS A 56 -31.90 -8.81 8.07
C LYS A 56 -31.28 -10.12 8.57
N ALA A 57 -29.95 -10.24 8.59
CA ALA A 57 -29.27 -11.48 8.97
C ALA A 57 -29.60 -11.85 10.43
N GLY A 58 -30.10 -13.08 10.64
CA GLY A 58 -30.51 -13.56 11.95
C GLY A 58 -31.86 -13.01 12.44
N HIS A 59 -32.56 -12.19 11.65
CA HIS A 59 -33.87 -11.60 11.95
C HIS A 59 -35.01 -12.06 11.00
N GLN A 60 -34.71 -12.90 10.02
CA GLN A 60 -35.69 -13.43 9.05
C GLN A 60 -36.55 -14.58 9.59
N THR A 61 -36.47 -14.87 10.89
CA THR A 61 -37.19 -15.99 11.52
C THR A 61 -38.17 -15.45 12.54
N SER A 62 -39.41 -15.94 12.51
CA SER A 62 -40.38 -15.70 13.59
C SER A 62 -40.07 -16.61 14.77
N ALA A 63 -39.77 -16.01 15.93
CA ALA A 63 -39.40 -16.73 17.13
C ALA A 63 -39.87 -15.96 18.36
N GLU A 64 -40.24 -16.69 19.41
CA GLU A 64 -40.79 -16.13 20.64
C GLU A 64 -40.25 -16.89 21.84
N SER A 65 -40.06 -16.20 22.97
CA SER A 65 -39.62 -16.86 24.19
C SER A 65 -40.78 -17.69 24.75
N TRP A 66 -40.48 -18.90 25.21
CA TRP A 66 -41.48 -19.73 25.88
C TRP A 66 -41.71 -19.34 27.35
N GLY A 67 -41.01 -18.32 27.85
CA GLY A 67 -41.12 -17.90 29.25
C GLY A 67 -40.55 -18.93 30.22
N THR A 68 -41.09 -18.95 31.43
CA THR A 68 -40.74 -19.90 32.50
C THR A 68 -41.59 -21.18 32.43
N GLY A 69 -41.24 -22.19 33.21
CA GLY A 69 -42.08 -23.39 33.40
C GLY A 69 -41.83 -24.55 32.43
N ARG A 70 -40.82 -24.45 31.54
CA ARG A 70 -40.51 -25.51 30.56
C ARG A 70 -39.09 -26.10 30.66
N ALA A 71 -38.44 -26.02 31.82
CA ALA A 71 -37.07 -26.53 32.06
C ALA A 71 -36.05 -26.17 30.95
N VAL A 72 -36.21 -25.01 30.32
CA VAL A 72 -35.35 -24.50 29.24
C VAL A 72 -35.04 -23.02 29.45
N ALA A 73 -33.92 -22.56 28.88
CA ALA A 73 -33.55 -21.15 28.90
C ALA A 73 -34.60 -20.28 28.17
N ARG A 74 -34.79 -19.05 28.67
CA ARG A 74 -35.81 -18.07 28.22
C ARG A 74 -35.46 -17.37 26.89
N ILE A 75 -34.63 -17.98 26.05
CA ILE A 75 -34.27 -17.44 24.74
C ILE A 75 -35.45 -17.57 23.76
N PRO A 76 -35.64 -16.63 22.81
CA PRO A 76 -36.63 -16.80 21.75
C PRO A 76 -36.36 -18.07 20.94
N ARG A 77 -37.42 -18.85 20.68
CA ARG A 77 -37.36 -20.12 19.95
C ARG A 77 -38.25 -20.07 18.71
N VAL A 78 -37.79 -20.71 17.64
CA VAL A 78 -38.53 -20.79 16.37
C VAL A 78 -39.84 -21.52 16.58
N ARG A 79 -40.95 -20.92 16.13
CA ARG A 79 -42.30 -21.49 16.23
C ARG A 79 -42.51 -22.62 15.20
N GLY A 80 -43.54 -23.43 15.40
CA GLY A 80 -43.91 -24.54 14.50
C GLY A 80 -43.43 -25.91 14.98
N GLY A 81 -43.48 -26.91 14.08
CA GLY A 81 -43.13 -28.30 14.31
C GLY A 81 -42.75 -29.03 13.03
N GLY A 82 -42.38 -30.31 13.12
CA GLY A 82 -42.10 -31.17 11.96
C GLY A 82 -40.76 -30.97 11.26
N THR A 83 -39.90 -30.09 11.77
CA THR A 83 -38.54 -29.87 11.24
C THR A 83 -37.51 -29.75 12.35
N HIS A 84 -36.25 -30.08 12.06
CA HIS A 84 -35.15 -29.94 13.02
C HIS A 84 -34.97 -28.51 13.57
N ARG A 85 -35.46 -27.48 12.86
CA ARG A 85 -35.31 -26.08 13.27
C ARG A 85 -36.33 -25.65 14.34
N SER A 86 -37.47 -26.34 14.43
CA SER A 86 -38.56 -25.99 15.34
C SER A 86 -38.11 -26.11 16.80
N GLY A 87 -38.42 -25.12 17.65
CA GLY A 87 -38.02 -25.10 19.06
C GLY A 87 -36.56 -24.74 19.35
N GLN A 88 -35.72 -24.53 18.32
CA GLN A 88 -34.33 -24.07 18.51
C GLN A 88 -34.26 -22.57 18.82
N GLY A 89 -33.21 -22.15 19.53
CA GLY A 89 -32.95 -20.74 19.84
C GLY A 89 -32.68 -19.88 18.60
N ALA A 90 -33.15 -18.63 18.64
CA ALA A 90 -33.05 -17.65 17.57
C ALA A 90 -32.72 -16.24 18.12
N PHE A 91 -32.45 -15.30 17.22
CA PHE A 91 -32.08 -13.89 17.46
C PHE A 91 -30.79 -13.63 18.24
N GLY A 92 -30.55 -14.32 19.36
CA GLY A 92 -29.39 -14.06 20.21
C GLY A 92 -28.04 -14.27 19.52
N ASN A 93 -27.04 -13.49 19.89
CA ASN A 93 -25.66 -13.64 19.43
C ASN A 93 -24.99 -14.93 19.91
N MET A 94 -25.48 -15.51 21.00
CA MET A 94 -25.09 -16.83 21.48
C MET A 94 -25.78 -17.99 20.72
N CYS A 95 -26.81 -17.70 19.92
CA CYS A 95 -27.56 -18.72 19.20
C CYS A 95 -26.93 -19.03 17.84
N ARG A 96 -26.81 -20.32 17.50
CA ARG A 96 -26.46 -20.75 16.15
C ARG A 96 -27.49 -20.22 15.15
N GLY A 97 -27.03 -19.48 14.13
CA GLY A 97 -27.88 -18.85 13.12
C GLY A 97 -28.64 -17.60 13.60
N GLY A 98 -28.35 -17.09 14.81
CA GLY A 98 -28.84 -15.79 15.28
C GLY A 98 -28.07 -14.61 14.67
N ARG A 99 -28.44 -13.38 15.05
CA ARG A 99 -27.71 -12.17 14.63
C ARG A 99 -26.42 -12.02 15.46
N MET A 100 -25.38 -11.43 14.88
CA MET A 100 -24.19 -11.09 15.65
C MET A 100 -24.44 -9.90 16.60
N PHE A 101 -23.62 -9.79 17.64
CA PHE A 101 -23.56 -8.59 18.47
C PHE A 101 -22.96 -7.43 17.67
N ALA A 102 -23.52 -6.23 17.85
CA ALA A 102 -23.11 -4.99 17.18
C ALA A 102 -22.81 -5.18 15.66
N PRO A 103 -23.82 -5.51 14.83
CA PRO A 103 -23.63 -5.73 13.41
C PRO A 103 -22.88 -4.58 12.74
N THR A 104 -21.92 -4.91 11.87
CA THR A 104 -21.13 -3.91 11.16
C THR A 104 -22.03 -3.07 10.25
N LYS A 105 -21.90 -1.75 10.34
CA LYS A 105 -22.70 -0.79 9.57
C LYS A 105 -21.86 -0.15 8.46
N THR A 106 -22.52 0.16 7.35
CA THR A 106 -21.90 0.79 6.18
C THR A 106 -21.39 2.20 6.50
N TRP A 107 -22.09 2.95 7.35
CA TRP A 107 -21.77 4.32 7.75
C TRP A 107 -20.70 4.45 8.85
N ARG A 108 -19.94 3.38 9.13
CA ARG A 108 -18.73 3.50 9.95
C ARG A 108 -17.85 4.61 9.38
N ARG A 109 -17.21 5.43 10.22
CA ARG A 109 -16.29 6.48 9.73
C ARG A 109 -15.01 5.85 9.14
N TRP A 110 -15.05 5.45 7.87
CA TRP A 110 -13.94 4.80 7.16
C TRP A 110 -12.82 5.77 6.81
N HIS A 111 -13.19 6.96 6.36
CA HIS A 111 -12.29 7.97 5.84
C HIS A 111 -11.83 8.95 6.93
N ARG A 112 -10.67 9.56 6.68
CA ARG A 112 -9.96 10.46 7.58
C ARG A 112 -9.41 11.64 6.77
N ARG A 113 -9.81 12.84 7.18
CA ARG A 113 -9.31 14.10 6.63
C ARG A 113 -7.94 14.38 7.24
N ILE A 114 -7.04 14.92 6.42
CA ILE A 114 -5.67 15.28 6.83
C ILE A 114 -5.43 16.71 6.36
N ASN A 115 -4.76 17.50 7.19
CA ASN A 115 -4.40 18.86 6.84
C ASN A 115 -3.42 18.87 5.66
N ILE A 116 -3.65 19.79 4.71
CA ILE A 116 -2.82 19.88 3.49
C ILE A 116 -1.35 20.12 3.86
N ASN A 117 -1.10 21.00 4.83
CA ASN A 117 0.26 21.30 5.29
C ASN A 117 0.94 20.07 5.92
N GLN A 118 0.23 19.25 6.68
CA GLN A 118 0.77 17.99 7.21
C GLN A 118 1.08 16.99 6.11
N ARG A 119 0.23 16.90 5.08
CA ARG A 119 0.51 16.04 3.90
C ARG A 119 1.76 16.51 3.16
N ARG A 120 1.88 17.82 2.89
CA ARG A 120 3.06 18.41 2.24
C ARG A 120 4.32 18.18 3.06
N TYR A 121 4.25 18.39 4.37
CA TYR A 121 5.37 18.15 5.28
C TYR A 121 5.81 16.68 5.30
N ALA A 122 4.87 15.73 5.34
CA ALA A 122 5.17 14.30 5.25
C ALA A 122 5.86 13.94 3.93
N MET A 123 5.43 14.54 2.81
CA MET A 123 6.08 14.36 1.51
C MET A 123 7.52 14.89 1.52
N CYS A 124 7.75 16.12 2.02
CA CYS A 124 9.10 16.68 2.14
C CYS A 124 10.01 15.82 3.02
N SER A 125 9.51 15.36 4.17
CA SER A 125 10.24 14.45 5.06
C SER A 125 10.58 13.11 4.39
N ALA A 126 9.68 12.56 3.57
CA ALA A 126 9.92 11.32 2.85
C ALA A 126 10.99 11.51 1.76
N ILE A 127 10.92 12.60 1.00
CA ILE A 127 11.91 12.93 -0.04
C ILE A 127 13.28 13.15 0.60
N ALA A 128 13.38 13.92 1.68
CA ALA A 128 14.64 14.11 2.41
C ALA A 128 15.24 12.79 2.90
N ALA A 129 14.42 11.88 3.43
CA ALA A 129 14.88 10.57 3.87
C ALA A 129 15.45 9.71 2.72
N THR A 130 14.93 9.86 1.49
CA THR A 130 15.44 9.11 0.31
C THR A 130 16.83 9.55 -0.16
N ALA A 131 17.30 10.74 0.23
CA ALA A 131 18.68 11.17 -0.06
C ALA A 131 19.71 10.64 0.94
N ILE A 132 19.29 9.94 2.01
CA ILE A 132 20.20 9.42 3.04
C ILE A 132 20.45 7.93 2.79
N PRO A 133 21.66 7.52 2.34
CA PRO A 133 21.93 6.12 1.99
C PRO A 133 21.64 5.14 3.12
N ALA A 134 21.98 5.50 4.37
CA ALA A 134 21.71 4.66 5.54
C ALA A 134 20.22 4.35 5.74
N VAL A 135 19.33 5.31 5.46
CA VAL A 135 17.87 5.11 5.59
C VAL A 135 17.35 4.22 4.46
N VAL A 136 17.86 4.39 3.24
CA VAL A 136 17.49 3.56 2.08
C VAL A 136 17.97 2.11 2.25
N MET A 137 19.19 1.91 2.76
CA MET A 137 19.74 0.59 3.07
C MET A 137 19.00 -0.08 4.23
N SER A 138 18.65 0.64 5.30
CA SER A 138 17.91 0.06 6.42
C SER A 138 16.48 -0.36 6.04
N LYS A 139 15.85 0.31 5.05
CA LYS A 139 14.63 -0.19 4.41
C LYS A 139 14.84 -1.53 3.70
N GLY A 140 16.08 -1.80 3.29
CA GLY A 140 16.55 -3.05 2.69
C GLY A 140 16.67 -3.00 1.17
N HIS A 141 16.72 -1.82 0.55
CA HIS A 141 17.05 -1.71 -0.87
C HIS A 141 18.53 -2.06 -1.10
N ARG A 142 18.84 -2.69 -2.23
CA ARG A 142 20.22 -2.95 -2.66
C ARG A 142 20.74 -1.74 -3.44
N ILE A 143 21.57 -0.93 -2.81
CA ILE A 143 22.14 0.29 -3.38
C ILE A 143 23.67 0.34 -3.32
N GLU A 144 24.30 -0.76 -2.90
CA GLU A 144 25.74 -0.86 -2.63
C GLU A 144 26.59 -0.52 -3.86
N GLU A 145 26.07 -0.81 -5.05
CA GLU A 145 26.76 -0.62 -6.33
C GLU A 145 26.30 0.64 -7.09
N ILE A 146 25.26 1.33 -6.62
CA ILE A 146 24.69 2.51 -7.30
C ILE A 146 25.70 3.67 -7.16
N PRO A 147 25.94 4.45 -8.22
CA PRO A 147 27.00 5.46 -8.19
C PRO A 147 26.69 6.65 -7.28
N GLU A 148 25.42 7.04 -7.14
CA GLU A 148 24.99 8.15 -6.31
C GLU A 148 23.53 8.01 -5.84
N VAL A 149 23.21 8.59 -4.68
CA VAL A 149 21.85 8.70 -4.14
C VAL A 149 21.62 10.13 -3.67
N PRO A 150 20.58 10.84 -4.16
CA PRO A 150 19.60 10.45 -5.18
C PRO A 150 20.23 10.24 -6.57
N LEU A 151 19.77 9.22 -7.30
CA LEU A 151 20.21 8.96 -8.67
C LEU A 151 19.41 9.81 -9.66
N VAL A 152 20.09 10.65 -10.43
CA VAL A 152 19.48 11.49 -11.48
C VAL A 152 19.94 10.99 -12.84
N VAL A 153 18.99 10.77 -13.75
CA VAL A 153 19.27 10.31 -15.12
C VAL A 153 18.76 11.34 -16.14
N SER A 154 19.35 11.36 -17.33
CA SER A 154 18.98 12.26 -18.41
C SER A 154 17.53 12.07 -18.91
N ASP A 155 16.92 13.15 -19.41
CA ASP A 155 15.52 13.20 -19.89
C ASP A 155 15.22 12.20 -21.02
N LYS A 156 16.23 11.76 -21.78
CA LYS A 156 16.10 10.68 -22.78
C LYS A 156 15.45 9.41 -22.24
N VAL A 157 15.56 9.16 -20.93
CA VAL A 157 14.92 8.01 -20.27
C VAL A 157 13.38 8.09 -20.35
N GLU A 158 12.81 9.28 -20.43
CA GLU A 158 11.36 9.48 -20.57
C GLU A 158 10.82 8.97 -21.92
N GLU A 159 11.69 8.95 -22.95
CA GLU A 159 11.37 8.52 -24.32
C GLU A 159 11.53 7.01 -24.54
N ILE A 160 11.99 6.26 -23.54
CA ILE A 160 12.15 4.81 -23.66
C ILE A 160 10.76 4.18 -23.85
N LYS A 161 10.60 3.42 -24.95
CA LYS A 161 9.33 2.76 -25.31
C LYS A 161 9.35 1.27 -25.03
N LYS A 162 10.51 0.63 -25.02
CA LYS A 162 10.64 -0.84 -24.90
C LYS A 162 11.13 -1.25 -23.51
N THR A 163 10.51 -2.27 -22.93
CA THR A 163 10.95 -2.83 -21.64
C THR A 163 12.38 -3.38 -21.69
N LYS A 164 12.85 -3.87 -22.85
CA LYS A 164 14.25 -4.33 -23.03
C LYS A 164 15.26 -3.22 -22.75
N GLU A 165 14.98 -2.01 -23.26
CA GLU A 165 15.82 -0.82 -23.05
C GLU A 165 15.75 -0.36 -21.58
N ALA A 166 14.55 -0.37 -20.98
CA ALA A 166 14.38 -0.06 -19.55
C ALA A 166 15.17 -1.01 -18.63
N VAL A 167 15.16 -2.32 -18.91
CA VAL A 167 15.99 -3.31 -18.21
C VAL A 167 17.48 -3.05 -18.46
N GLY A 168 17.86 -2.67 -19.68
CA GLY A 168 19.22 -2.27 -20.02
C GLY A 168 19.71 -1.09 -19.17
N LEU A 169 18.89 -0.04 -19.04
CA LEU A 169 19.18 1.10 -18.18
C LEU A 169 19.38 0.68 -16.73
N LEU A 170 18.45 -0.09 -16.16
CA LEU A 170 18.50 -0.52 -14.76
C LEU A 170 19.75 -1.36 -14.42
N LYS A 171 20.26 -2.12 -15.40
CA LYS A 171 21.54 -2.84 -15.26
C LYS A 171 22.73 -1.89 -15.29
N ARG A 172 22.75 -0.92 -16.21
CA ARG A 172 23.84 0.05 -16.36
C ARG A 172 23.98 0.96 -15.14
N VAL A 173 22.86 1.40 -14.57
CA VAL A 173 22.84 2.18 -13.31
C VAL A 173 22.97 1.32 -12.05
N LYS A 174 23.20 0.01 -12.21
CA LYS A 174 23.43 -0.98 -11.14
C LYS A 174 22.27 -1.11 -10.13
N ALA A 175 21.06 -0.69 -10.50
CA ALA A 175 19.83 -0.86 -9.71
C ALA A 175 19.15 -2.24 -9.92
N TRP A 176 19.66 -3.07 -10.82
CA TRP A 176 19.07 -4.36 -11.16
C TRP A 176 19.10 -5.37 -9.99
N THR A 177 20.09 -5.28 -9.11
CA THR A 177 20.22 -6.14 -7.92
C THR A 177 19.02 -6.01 -6.97
N ASP A 178 18.45 -4.80 -6.82
CA ASP A 178 17.23 -4.59 -6.04
C ASP A 178 16.01 -5.24 -6.70
N ILE A 179 15.95 -5.23 -8.03
CA ILE A 179 14.88 -5.90 -8.78
C ILE A 179 15.02 -7.43 -8.69
N GLN A 180 16.24 -7.98 -8.76
CA GLN A 180 16.47 -9.40 -8.51
C GLN A 180 15.98 -9.82 -7.11
N LYS A 181 16.17 -8.96 -6.10
CA LYS A 181 15.61 -9.16 -4.76
C LYS A 181 14.07 -9.14 -4.75
N VAL A 182 13.43 -8.33 -5.61
CA VAL A 182 11.98 -8.41 -5.81
C VAL A 182 11.58 -9.76 -6.40
N TYR A 183 12.28 -10.24 -7.43
CA TYR A 183 12.00 -11.54 -8.04
C TYR A 183 12.09 -12.68 -7.02
N SER A 184 13.16 -12.73 -6.21
CA SER A 184 13.35 -13.78 -5.19
C SER A 184 12.33 -13.69 -4.05
N SER A 185 11.78 -12.50 -3.77
CA SER A 185 10.78 -12.31 -2.71
C SER A 185 9.35 -12.75 -3.08
N LYS A 186 9.10 -13.12 -4.35
CA LYS A 186 7.77 -13.50 -4.83
C LYS A 186 7.32 -14.79 -4.16
N ARG A 187 6.24 -14.71 -3.37
CA ARG A 187 5.66 -15.87 -2.68
C ARG A 187 4.14 -15.79 -2.59
N PHE A 188 3.52 -16.90 -2.23
CA PHE A 188 2.09 -16.92 -1.92
C PHE A 188 1.82 -16.23 -0.58
N ARG A 189 0.71 -15.50 -0.50
CA ARG A 189 0.24 -14.88 0.75
C ARG A 189 -0.24 -15.97 1.71
N ALA A 190 0.19 -15.89 2.97
CA ALA A 190 -0.34 -16.75 4.02
C ALA A 190 -1.81 -16.41 4.34
N GLY A 191 -2.60 -17.44 4.70
CA GLY A 191 -3.97 -17.29 5.17
C GLY A 191 -5.04 -16.98 4.11
N LYS A 192 -6.18 -16.44 4.57
CA LYS A 192 -7.42 -16.27 3.77
C LYS A 192 -7.35 -15.20 2.67
N GLY A 193 -6.27 -14.40 2.62
CA GLY A 193 -6.07 -13.41 1.56
C GLY A 193 -6.00 -14.02 0.15
N LYS A 194 -5.60 -15.30 0.05
CA LYS A 194 -5.57 -16.06 -1.21
C LYS A 194 -6.95 -16.23 -1.85
N MET A 195 -8.01 -16.28 -1.05
CA MET A 195 -9.41 -16.38 -1.50
C MET A 195 -10.03 -15.00 -1.82
N ARG A 196 -9.34 -13.90 -1.49
CA ARG A 196 -9.83 -12.51 -1.65
C ARG A 196 -8.98 -11.74 -2.66
N ASN A 197 -8.67 -12.38 -3.81
CA ASN A 197 -7.91 -11.80 -4.93
C ASN A 197 -6.53 -11.20 -4.57
N ARG A 198 -5.90 -11.65 -3.47
CA ARG A 198 -4.59 -11.16 -2.99
C ARG A 198 -3.60 -12.31 -2.78
N ARG A 199 -3.55 -13.21 -3.77
CA ARG A 199 -2.88 -14.51 -3.68
C ARG A 199 -1.35 -14.44 -3.62
N ARG A 200 -0.72 -13.51 -4.33
CA ARG A 200 0.75 -13.34 -4.37
C ARG A 200 1.18 -12.07 -3.63
N VAL A 201 2.37 -12.11 -3.05
CA VAL A 201 3.05 -10.96 -2.44
C VAL A 201 4.48 -10.88 -2.97
N GLN A 202 5.00 -9.67 -3.05
CA GLN A 202 6.37 -9.38 -3.47
C GLN A 202 6.84 -8.09 -2.78
N ARG A 203 8.16 -7.90 -2.70
CA ARG A 203 8.79 -6.67 -2.22
C ARG A 203 8.51 -5.50 -3.18
N ARG A 204 8.56 -4.27 -2.67
CA ARG A 204 8.63 -3.06 -3.51
C ARG A 204 10.08 -2.84 -3.94
N GLY A 205 10.27 -2.53 -5.22
CA GLY A 205 11.57 -2.20 -5.79
C GLY A 205 11.75 -0.69 -5.91
N PRO A 206 12.56 -0.21 -6.87
CA PRO A 206 12.84 1.21 -7.03
C PRO A 206 11.61 1.99 -7.52
N LEU A 207 11.56 3.26 -7.11
CA LEU A 207 10.59 4.24 -7.59
C LEU A 207 11.25 5.08 -8.69
N VAL A 208 10.64 5.11 -9.87
CA VAL A 208 11.03 5.98 -10.98
C VAL A 208 10.12 7.20 -10.98
N ILE A 209 10.73 8.38 -10.82
CA ILE A 209 10.03 9.66 -10.84
C ILE A 209 10.32 10.34 -12.18
N TYR A 210 9.28 10.80 -12.87
CA TYR A 210 9.37 11.45 -14.18
C TYR A 210 8.55 12.73 -14.22
N ASN A 211 8.83 13.60 -15.18
CA ASN A 211 8.09 14.83 -15.42
C ASN A 211 7.02 14.61 -16.51
N GLN A 212 7.42 14.10 -17.68
CA GLN A 212 6.51 13.84 -18.81
C GLN A 212 6.46 12.35 -19.16
N ASP A 213 5.29 11.87 -19.60
CA ASP A 213 5.13 10.47 -20.03
C ASP A 213 5.19 10.36 -21.56
N ASN A 214 6.41 10.23 -22.09
CA ASN A 214 6.67 10.05 -23.52
C ASN A 214 6.84 8.57 -23.93
N GLY A 215 6.44 7.64 -23.05
CA GLY A 215 6.59 6.19 -23.26
C GLY A 215 7.10 5.44 -22.03
N ILE A 216 7.70 6.17 -21.08
CA ILE A 216 8.30 5.61 -19.86
C ILE A 216 7.31 4.74 -19.07
N SER A 217 6.04 5.14 -18.98
CA SER A 217 5.06 4.34 -18.23
C SER A 217 4.88 2.95 -18.82
N ARG A 218 4.84 2.84 -20.16
CA ARG A 218 4.69 1.58 -20.87
C ARG A 218 5.97 0.75 -20.81
N ALA A 219 7.13 1.38 -20.86
CA ALA A 219 8.41 0.69 -20.80
C ALA A 219 8.66 0.03 -19.43
N PHE A 220 8.36 0.72 -18.33
CA PHE A 220 8.71 0.27 -16.98
C PHE A 220 7.60 -0.51 -16.26
N ARG A 221 6.31 -0.35 -16.60
CA ARG A 221 5.18 -0.96 -15.85
C ARG A 221 5.21 -2.48 -15.71
N ASN A 222 5.87 -3.18 -16.64
CA ASN A 222 5.92 -4.65 -16.64
C ASN A 222 7.07 -5.20 -15.77
N ILE A 223 7.98 -4.35 -15.31
CA ILE A 223 9.09 -4.75 -14.46
C ILE A 223 8.57 -4.90 -13.01
N PRO A 224 8.68 -6.08 -12.39
CA PRO A 224 8.09 -6.32 -11.08
C PRO A 224 8.78 -5.48 -10.00
N GLY A 225 7.97 -4.84 -9.17
CA GLY A 225 8.44 -4.04 -8.04
C GLY A 225 8.75 -2.60 -8.39
N VAL A 226 8.93 -2.26 -9.67
CA VAL A 226 9.10 -0.88 -10.11
C VAL A 226 7.77 -0.14 -9.94
N THR A 227 7.86 1.06 -9.36
CA THR A 227 6.74 1.99 -9.27
C THR A 227 7.09 3.25 -10.04
N LEU A 228 6.06 3.89 -10.63
CA LEU A 228 6.20 5.07 -11.46
C LEU A 228 5.34 6.18 -10.87
N ILE A 229 5.92 7.36 -10.68
CA ILE A 229 5.20 8.52 -10.14
C ILE A 229 5.60 9.77 -10.94
N ASN A 230 4.60 10.59 -11.28
CA ASN A 230 4.86 11.90 -11.88
C ASN A 230 5.23 12.91 -10.78
N VAL A 231 6.25 13.74 -11.01
CA VAL A 231 6.72 14.76 -10.05
C VAL A 231 5.64 15.77 -9.64
N ALA A 232 4.68 16.09 -10.51
CA ALA A 232 3.57 16.98 -10.18
C ALA A 232 2.49 16.32 -9.30
N ARG A 233 2.49 14.98 -9.22
CA ARG A 233 1.48 14.18 -8.51
C ARG A 233 2.13 13.15 -7.59
N LEU A 234 3.04 13.61 -6.74
CA LEU A 234 3.68 12.75 -5.75
C LEU A 234 2.66 12.16 -4.76
N ASN A 235 2.95 10.95 -4.30
CA ASN A 235 2.12 10.23 -3.34
C ASN A 235 2.99 9.67 -2.20
N LEU A 236 2.42 9.63 -0.99
CA LEU A 236 3.07 9.09 0.20
C LEU A 236 2.87 7.57 0.36
N LEU A 237 1.86 7.01 -0.32
CA LEU A 237 1.49 5.59 -0.21
C LEU A 237 2.30 4.67 -1.13
#